data_AF-A0A0M2HQY8-F1
#
_entry.id   AF-A0A0M2HQY8-F1
#
_cell.length_a   1.000
_cell.length_b   1.000
_cell.length_c   1.000
_cell.angle_alpha   90.00
_cell.angle_beta   90.00
_cell.angle_gamma   90.00
#
_symmetry.space_group_name_H-M   'P 1'
#
loop_
_entity.id
_entity.type
_entity.pdbx_description
1 polymer ?
#
loop_
_entity_poly.entity_id
_entity_poly.type
_entity_poly.pdbx_seq_one_letter_code
_entity_poly.pdbx_strand_id
1 'polypeptide(L)'
;MPAAPTPRTDELDAVGYFACLQSFLTYSFGWTRHDRGLIWWCDAGMPVDDPRFALIRDVWVADGLLDTYIDWCSTHSVMTALDALATRVDRRPLDLPIEWRRRLPGQPGDVDPTSAYGKHLESGGHISGPSEPTSAAGTRVFRGDDGSPRATFVSDVVEGWYASLAARGADLPALIDDRSWHVDVFVKPIGFLGTYRRSRSTGLWFSGRHALHSVGN
;
A
#
# COMPACT_ATOMS: atom_id res chain seq x y z
N MET A 1 8.30 -0.68 -14.92
CA MET A 1 8.21 -1.52 -13.71
C MET A 1 9.62 -1.88 -13.28
N PRO A 2 9.90 -2.02 -11.97
CA PRO A 2 11.24 -2.39 -11.51
C PRO A 2 11.63 -3.75 -12.08
N ALA A 3 12.91 -3.94 -12.41
CA ALA A 3 13.39 -5.23 -12.91
C ALA A 3 13.44 -6.25 -11.76
N ALA A 4 13.06 -7.49 -12.05
CA ALA A 4 13.15 -8.58 -11.08
C ALA A 4 14.60 -8.73 -10.58
N PRO A 5 14.83 -8.76 -9.26
CA PRO A 5 16.16 -9.01 -8.75
C PRO A 5 16.61 -10.44 -9.09
N THR A 6 17.91 -10.56 -9.34
CA THR A 6 18.63 -11.80 -9.55
C THR A 6 19.73 -11.90 -8.48
N PRO A 7 20.41 -13.05 -8.33
CA PRO A 7 21.54 -13.17 -7.41
C PRO A 7 22.71 -12.20 -7.67
N ARG A 8 22.70 -11.48 -8.81
CA ARG A 8 23.70 -10.46 -9.17
C ARG A 8 23.21 -9.03 -9.02
N THR A 9 21.94 -8.84 -8.63
CA THR A 9 21.34 -7.52 -8.47
C THR A 9 21.92 -6.84 -7.24
N ASP A 10 22.23 -5.55 -7.37
CA ASP A 10 22.68 -4.72 -6.25
C ASP A 10 21.62 -4.67 -5.15
N GLU A 11 22.06 -4.48 -3.91
CA GLU A 11 21.16 -4.45 -2.77
C GLU A 11 20.08 -3.39 -2.93
N LEU A 12 20.44 -2.17 -3.36
CA LEU A 12 19.52 -1.04 -3.49
C LEU A 12 18.47 -1.25 -4.59
N ASP A 13 18.86 -1.88 -5.69
CA ASP A 13 17.92 -2.21 -6.77
C ASP A 13 16.91 -3.27 -6.31
N ALA A 14 17.37 -4.28 -5.57
CA ALA A 14 16.51 -5.29 -4.96
C ALA A 14 15.58 -4.67 -3.90
N VAL A 15 16.08 -3.76 -3.05
CA VAL A 15 15.24 -2.97 -2.13
C VAL A 15 14.18 -2.22 -2.92
N GLY A 16 14.55 -1.53 -4.00
CA GLY A 16 13.64 -0.77 -4.85
C GLY A 16 12.50 -1.63 -5.41
N TYR A 17 12.80 -2.85 -5.86
CA TYR A 17 11.80 -3.79 -6.37
C TYR A 17 10.71 -4.14 -5.34
N PHE A 18 11.11 -4.54 -4.12
CA PHE A 18 10.16 -4.88 -3.06
C PHE A 18 9.49 -3.65 -2.44
N ALA A 19 10.22 -2.54 -2.32
CA ALA A 19 9.72 -1.24 -1.88
C ALA A 19 8.59 -0.73 -2.79
N CYS A 20 8.67 -0.96 -4.10
CA CYS A 20 7.59 -0.65 -5.04
C CYS A 20 6.32 -1.45 -4.73
N LEU A 21 6.42 -2.77 -4.54
CA LEU A 21 5.27 -3.61 -4.15
C LEU A 21 4.66 -3.13 -2.83
N GLN A 22 5.51 -2.95 -1.82
CA GLN A 22 5.09 -2.56 -0.49
C GLN A 22 4.39 -1.19 -0.52
N SER A 23 4.96 -0.21 -1.22
CA SER A 23 4.36 1.12 -1.40
C SER A 23 3.02 1.04 -2.11
N PHE A 24 2.91 0.18 -3.14
CA PHE A 24 1.67 0.01 -3.89
C PHE A 24 0.55 -0.59 -3.02
N LEU A 25 0.83 -1.67 -2.29
CA LEU A 25 -0.12 -2.30 -1.37
C LEU A 25 -0.53 -1.35 -0.23
N THR A 26 0.46 -0.65 0.33
CA THR A 26 0.25 0.32 1.42
C THR A 26 -0.63 1.48 0.96
N TYR A 27 -0.19 2.24 -0.06
CA TYR A 27 -0.77 3.54 -0.35
C TYR A 27 -1.93 3.44 -1.34
N SER A 28 -1.97 2.44 -2.24
CA SER A 28 -3.10 2.28 -3.15
C SER A 28 -4.26 1.52 -2.52
N PHE A 29 -4.00 0.34 -1.95
CA PHE A 29 -5.04 -0.44 -1.29
C PHE A 29 -5.33 0.03 0.14
N GLY A 30 -4.43 0.81 0.76
CA GLY A 30 -4.58 1.21 2.15
C GLY A 30 -4.40 0.02 3.10
N TRP A 31 -3.55 -0.96 2.75
CA TRP A 31 -3.36 -2.17 3.55
C TRP A 31 -2.30 -1.95 4.63
N THR A 32 -2.61 -2.41 5.84
CA THR A 32 -1.64 -2.53 6.94
C THR A 32 -1.18 -3.98 7.14
N ARG A 33 -1.87 -4.94 6.51
CA ARG A 33 -1.61 -6.38 6.54
C ARG A 33 -1.52 -6.94 5.13
N HIS A 34 -0.35 -6.77 4.52
CA HIS A 34 -0.06 -7.23 3.16
C HIS A 34 -0.17 -8.75 3.05
N ASP A 35 0.30 -9.48 4.07
CA ASP A 35 0.16 -10.93 4.21
C ASP A 35 -1.29 -11.36 4.01
N ARG A 36 -2.23 -10.79 4.78
CA ARG A 36 -3.66 -11.14 4.68
C ARG A 36 -4.27 -10.83 3.33
N GLY A 37 -4.01 -9.62 2.82
CA GLY A 37 -4.57 -9.18 1.55
C GLY A 37 -4.08 -10.03 0.37
N LEU A 38 -2.79 -10.36 0.34
CA LEU A 38 -2.19 -11.20 -0.71
C LEU A 38 -2.63 -12.66 -0.59
N ILE A 39 -2.65 -13.23 0.61
CA ILE A 39 -3.11 -14.62 0.84
C ILE A 39 -4.56 -14.77 0.40
N TRP A 40 -5.45 -13.86 0.83
CA TRP A 40 -6.85 -13.85 0.40
C TRP A 40 -6.99 -13.82 -1.12
N TRP A 41 -6.20 -12.97 -1.80
CA TRP A 41 -6.25 -12.83 -3.25
C TRP A 41 -5.75 -14.10 -3.96
N CYS A 42 -4.67 -14.69 -3.45
CA CYS A 42 -4.13 -15.96 -3.93
C CYS A 42 -5.14 -17.10 -3.76
N ASP A 43 -5.77 -17.22 -2.59
CA ASP A 43 -6.77 -18.26 -2.29
C ASP A 43 -8.03 -18.10 -3.15
N ALA A 44 -8.38 -16.87 -3.54
CA ALA A 44 -9.48 -16.58 -4.46
C ALA A 44 -9.16 -16.92 -5.94
N GLY A 45 -7.98 -17.46 -6.24
CA GLY A 45 -7.55 -17.79 -7.60
C GLY A 45 -6.97 -16.61 -8.38
N MET A 46 -6.49 -15.58 -7.68
CA MET A 46 -5.87 -14.38 -8.26
C MET A 46 -6.72 -13.65 -9.33
N PRO A 47 -7.99 -13.29 -9.03
CA PRO A 47 -8.81 -12.54 -9.97
C PRO A 47 -8.18 -11.19 -10.31
N VAL A 48 -8.36 -10.73 -11.56
CA VAL A 48 -7.71 -9.52 -12.10
C VAL A 48 -8.69 -8.47 -12.63
N ASP A 49 -9.95 -8.52 -12.20
CA ASP A 49 -10.96 -7.53 -12.57
C ASP A 49 -10.58 -6.10 -12.15
N ASP A 50 -9.79 -5.98 -11.08
CA ASP A 50 -9.15 -4.73 -10.68
C ASP A 50 -7.75 -4.65 -11.32
N PRO A 51 -7.44 -3.60 -12.11
CA PRO A 51 -6.17 -3.49 -12.82
C PRO A 51 -4.95 -3.47 -11.89
N ARG A 52 -5.13 -3.17 -10.61
CA ARG A 52 -4.06 -3.23 -9.62
C ARG A 52 -3.63 -4.68 -9.34
N PHE A 53 -4.58 -5.61 -9.31
CA PHE A 53 -4.25 -7.04 -9.21
C PHE A 53 -3.69 -7.60 -10.52
N ALA A 54 -4.14 -7.09 -11.68
CA ALA A 54 -3.50 -7.41 -12.95
C ALA A 54 -2.01 -7.01 -12.92
N LEU A 55 -1.70 -5.81 -12.44
CA LEU A 55 -0.31 -5.37 -12.25
C LEU A 55 0.46 -6.28 -11.28
N ILE A 56 -0.17 -6.67 -10.16
CA ILE A 56 0.50 -7.56 -9.20
C ILE A 56 0.89 -8.89 -9.84
N ARG A 57 -0.05 -9.46 -10.61
CA ARG A 57 0.17 -10.71 -11.35
C ARG A 57 1.23 -10.56 -12.42
N ASP A 58 1.14 -9.51 -13.23
CA ASP A 58 1.97 -9.38 -14.43
C ASP A 58 3.43 -8.98 -14.11
N VAL A 59 3.71 -8.57 -12.87
CA VAL A 59 5.07 -8.27 -12.39
C VAL A 59 5.51 -9.32 -11.36
N TRP A 60 5.03 -9.24 -10.11
CA TRP A 60 5.60 -10.03 -9.02
C TRP A 60 5.21 -11.52 -9.03
N VAL A 61 4.05 -11.89 -9.59
CA VAL A 61 3.74 -13.31 -9.82
C VAL A 61 4.52 -13.84 -11.01
N ALA A 62 4.57 -13.10 -12.12
CA ALA A 62 5.33 -13.48 -13.31
C ALA A 62 6.83 -13.65 -13.03
N ASP A 63 7.38 -12.81 -12.16
CA ASP A 63 8.78 -12.89 -11.72
C ASP A 63 9.04 -14.04 -10.72
N GLY A 64 7.98 -14.67 -10.20
CA GLY A 64 8.09 -15.76 -9.22
C GLY A 64 8.47 -15.31 -7.81
N LEU A 65 8.40 -14.01 -7.50
CA LEU A 65 8.88 -13.43 -6.25
C LEU A 65 7.77 -13.05 -5.26
N LEU A 66 6.50 -13.19 -5.64
CA LEU A 66 5.39 -12.87 -4.75
C LEU A 66 5.35 -13.75 -3.49
N ASP A 67 5.58 -15.06 -3.63
CA ASP A 67 5.53 -15.98 -2.48
C ASP A 67 6.64 -15.68 -1.47
N THR A 68 7.82 -15.29 -1.93
CA THR A 68 8.92 -14.82 -1.07
C THR A 68 8.53 -13.55 -0.30
N TYR A 69 7.83 -12.63 -0.96
CA TYR A 69 7.31 -11.43 -0.30
C TYR A 69 6.22 -11.74 0.73
N ILE A 70 5.30 -12.67 0.41
CA ILE A 70 4.24 -13.12 1.33
C ILE A 70 4.86 -13.75 2.57
N ASP A 71 5.86 -14.61 2.39
CA ASP A 71 6.58 -15.25 3.49
C ASP A 71 7.21 -14.21 4.43
N TRP A 72 7.95 -13.27 3.84
CA TRP A 72 8.56 -12.17 4.60
C TRP A 72 7.52 -11.37 5.38
N CYS A 73 6.45 -10.89 4.74
CA CYS A 73 5.45 -10.06 5.42
C CYS A 73 4.50 -10.82 6.35
N SER A 74 4.52 -12.16 6.34
CA SER A 74 3.80 -12.98 7.31
C SER A 74 4.53 -13.08 8.66
N THR A 75 5.86 -12.91 8.64
CA THR A 75 6.73 -12.98 9.83
C THR A 75 7.22 -11.62 10.30
N HIS A 76 7.07 -10.59 9.47
CA HIS A 76 7.51 -9.22 9.77
C HIS A 76 6.35 -8.23 9.70
N SER A 77 6.34 -7.28 10.63
CA SER A 77 5.40 -6.16 10.53
C SER A 77 5.81 -5.27 9.35
N VAL A 78 4.95 -5.21 8.36
CA VAL A 78 5.07 -4.23 7.28
C VAL A 78 4.81 -2.85 7.87
N MET A 79 5.76 -1.93 7.65
CA MET A 79 5.67 -0.48 7.83
C MET A 79 4.63 0.04 8.84
N THR A 80 5.08 0.58 9.95
CA THR A 80 4.21 1.14 11.01
C THR A 80 3.76 2.57 10.75
N ALA A 81 4.19 3.20 9.66
CA ALA A 81 3.92 4.62 9.41
C ALA A 81 2.42 4.92 9.21
N LEU A 82 1.63 3.97 8.70
CA LEU A 82 0.18 4.13 8.65
C LEU A 82 -0.52 3.99 10.01
N ASP A 83 0.15 3.46 11.04
CA ASP A 83 -0.47 3.21 12.35
C ASP A 83 -0.91 4.51 13.01
N ALA A 84 -0.16 5.59 12.80
CA ALA A 84 -0.53 6.93 13.28
C ALA A 84 -1.76 7.51 12.57
N LEU A 85 -2.06 7.04 11.36
CA LEU A 85 -3.20 7.51 10.54
C LEU A 85 -4.42 6.60 10.66
N ALA A 86 -4.21 5.33 11.03
CA ALA A 86 -5.25 4.34 11.17
C ALA A 86 -6.02 4.50 12.48
N THR A 87 -7.33 4.25 12.45
CA THR A 87 -8.17 4.17 13.65
C THR A 87 -7.88 2.91 14.46
N ARG A 88 -7.52 1.81 13.79
CA ARG A 88 -7.12 0.55 14.40
C ARG A 88 -6.23 -0.22 13.44
N VAL A 89 -5.20 -0.87 13.97
CA VAL A 89 -4.32 -1.76 13.22
C VAL A 89 -4.28 -3.13 13.90
N ASP A 90 -4.46 -4.20 13.13
CA ASP A 90 -4.29 -5.56 13.62
C ASP A 90 -2.87 -6.03 13.38
N ARG A 91 -2.05 -6.08 14.43
CA ARG A 91 -0.67 -6.60 14.39
C ARG A 91 -0.54 -8.05 14.88
N ARG A 92 -1.66 -8.74 15.13
CA ARG A 92 -1.61 -10.15 15.58
C ARG A 92 -0.97 -11.01 14.49
N PRO A 93 0.02 -11.86 14.82
CA PRO A 93 0.59 -12.80 13.86
C PRO A 93 -0.50 -13.59 13.15
N LEU A 94 -0.34 -13.79 11.84
CA LEU A 94 -1.25 -14.64 11.09
C LEU A 94 -0.95 -16.10 11.41
N ASP A 95 -1.94 -16.86 11.88
CA ASP A 95 -1.82 -18.31 11.94
C ASP A 95 -1.96 -18.85 10.51
N LEU A 96 -0.83 -19.09 9.87
CA LEU A 96 -0.79 -19.51 8.48
C LEU A 96 -1.44 -20.90 8.33
N PRO A 97 -2.39 -21.06 7.40
CA PRO A 97 -2.90 -22.37 7.03
C PRO A 97 -1.77 -23.34 6.64
N ILE A 98 -1.99 -24.64 6.83
CA ILE A 98 -0.93 -25.65 6.65
C ILE A 98 -0.41 -25.68 5.20
N GLU A 99 -1.28 -25.43 4.24
CA GLU A 99 -0.98 -25.31 2.82
C GLU A 99 -0.03 -24.15 2.54
N TRP A 100 -0.25 -23.00 3.18
CA TRP A 100 0.64 -21.85 3.07
C TRP A 100 1.99 -22.13 3.71
N ARG A 101 2.02 -22.72 4.91
CA ARG A 101 3.28 -23.13 5.56
C ARG A 101 4.12 -24.10 4.71
N ARG A 102 3.49 -24.92 3.87
CA ARG A 102 4.20 -25.84 2.97
C ARG A 102 4.63 -25.20 1.66
N ARG A 103 3.89 -24.19 1.21
CA ARG A 103 4.14 -23.46 -0.05
C ARG A 103 5.26 -22.44 0.09
N LEU A 104 5.28 -21.73 1.22
CA LEU A 104 6.20 -20.62 1.41
C LEU A 104 7.66 -21.11 1.49
N PRO A 105 8.61 -20.37 0.89
CA PRO A 105 10.00 -20.79 0.78
C PRO A 105 10.71 -20.91 2.14
N GLY A 106 10.18 -20.27 3.18
CA GLY A 106 10.83 -20.10 4.47
C GLY A 106 11.89 -19.00 4.43
N GLN A 107 12.42 -18.62 5.60
CA GLN A 107 13.34 -17.51 5.71
C GLN A 107 14.69 -17.81 5.00
N PRO A 108 15.02 -17.13 3.89
CA PRO A 108 16.36 -17.17 3.33
C PRO A 108 17.33 -16.38 4.23
N GLY A 109 18.63 -16.49 3.98
CA GLY A 109 19.61 -15.64 4.67
C GLY A 109 19.48 -14.17 4.25
N ASP A 110 19.83 -13.24 5.15
CA ASP A 110 19.67 -11.78 5.01
C ASP A 110 20.34 -11.14 3.79
N VAL A 111 21.19 -11.88 3.07
CA VAL A 111 22.00 -11.37 1.94
C VAL A 111 21.44 -11.75 0.56
N ASP A 112 20.29 -12.44 0.47
CA ASP A 112 19.72 -12.86 -0.81
C ASP A 112 19.02 -11.69 -1.52
N PRO A 113 19.52 -11.22 -2.69
CA PRO A 113 18.89 -10.12 -3.41
C PRO A 113 17.51 -10.47 -3.98
N THR A 114 17.21 -11.76 -4.16
CA THR A 114 15.91 -12.25 -4.63
C THR A 114 14.86 -12.30 -3.51
N SER A 115 15.22 -11.78 -2.33
CA SER A 115 14.44 -11.83 -1.12
C SER A 115 14.21 -10.44 -0.53
N ALA A 116 13.06 -10.28 0.13
CA ALA A 116 12.72 -9.11 0.93
C ALA A 116 13.39 -9.11 2.31
N TYR A 117 13.97 -10.25 2.73
CA TYR A 117 14.65 -10.39 4.02
C TYR A 117 15.96 -9.60 4.06
N GLY A 118 16.26 -9.00 5.21
CA GLY A 118 17.48 -8.19 5.41
C GLY A 118 17.47 -6.83 4.71
N LYS A 119 16.39 -6.47 4.00
CA LYS A 119 16.29 -5.26 3.17
C LYS A 119 15.83 -3.99 3.91
N HIS A 120 15.78 -4.03 5.25
CA HIS A 120 15.31 -2.92 6.10
C HIS A 120 13.90 -2.40 5.74
N LEU A 121 13.06 -3.27 5.19
CA LEU A 121 11.69 -2.96 4.76
C LEU A 121 10.71 -2.90 5.94
N GLU A 122 11.10 -3.43 7.10
CA GLU A 122 10.31 -3.57 8.32
C GLU A 122 10.03 -2.21 8.98
N SER A 123 11.06 -1.35 9.04
CA SER A 123 10.96 0.00 9.63
C SER A 123 10.41 1.03 8.64
N GLY A 124 10.26 0.66 7.38
CA GLY A 124 9.76 1.55 6.33
C GLY A 124 10.77 2.56 5.80
N GLY A 125 12.06 2.45 6.14
CA GLY A 125 13.07 3.48 5.80
C GLY A 125 13.20 3.83 4.31
N HIS A 126 12.76 2.95 3.41
CA HIS A 126 12.77 3.17 1.96
C HIS A 126 11.41 3.54 1.35
N ILE A 127 10.34 3.58 2.15
CA ILE A 127 8.96 3.73 1.68
C ILE A 127 8.08 4.64 2.56
N SER A 128 8.61 5.15 3.67
CA SER A 128 7.90 6.02 4.61
C SER A 128 7.62 7.39 4.04
N GLY A 129 8.40 7.83 3.03
CA GLY A 129 8.32 9.15 2.41
C GLY A 129 6.89 9.70 2.22
N PRO A 130 5.94 8.99 1.57
CA PRO A 130 4.56 9.47 1.42
C PRO A 130 3.80 9.73 2.73
N SER A 131 4.12 9.01 3.79
CA SER A 131 3.49 9.09 5.12
C SER A 131 4.29 9.92 6.13
N GLU A 132 5.48 10.38 5.77
CA GLU A 132 6.29 11.20 6.67
C GLU A 132 5.59 12.53 6.95
N PRO A 133 5.60 13.00 8.22
CA PRO A 133 5.04 14.29 8.56
C PRO A 133 5.85 15.41 7.91
N THR A 134 5.38 15.93 6.79
CA THR A 134 5.97 17.11 6.13
C THR A 134 5.12 18.35 6.38
N SER A 135 5.71 19.52 6.15
CA SER A 135 4.95 20.75 6.07
C SER A 135 3.89 20.60 4.97
N ALA A 136 2.63 20.87 5.28
CA ALA A 136 1.56 20.85 4.28
C ALA A 136 1.71 21.96 3.20
N ALA A 137 2.80 22.72 3.22
CA ALA A 137 3.19 23.65 2.16
C ALA A 137 3.24 22.93 0.80
N GLY A 138 2.63 23.53 -0.22
CA GLY A 138 2.54 22.94 -1.56
C GLY A 138 1.42 21.90 -1.73
N THR A 139 0.62 21.63 -0.70
CA THR A 139 -0.58 20.76 -0.81
C THR A 139 -1.88 21.56 -0.80
N ARG A 140 -2.84 21.15 -1.62
CA ARG A 140 -4.13 21.84 -1.82
C ARG A 140 -5.24 20.82 -2.00
N VAL A 141 -6.43 21.14 -1.47
CA VAL A 141 -7.67 20.38 -1.73
C VAL A 141 -8.69 21.34 -2.31
N PHE A 142 -9.25 20.98 -3.46
CA PHE A 142 -10.27 21.74 -4.18
C PHE A 142 -11.57 20.95 -4.15
N ARG A 143 -12.67 21.58 -3.77
CA ARG A 143 -13.99 20.96 -3.81
C ARG A 143 -14.62 21.18 -5.19
N GLY A 144 -15.41 20.22 -5.66
CA GLY A 144 -16.32 20.46 -6.78
C GLY A 144 -17.48 21.39 -6.40
N ASP A 145 -17.88 22.25 -7.33
CA ASP A 145 -18.95 23.25 -7.12
C ASP A 145 -20.37 22.68 -7.28
N ASP A 146 -20.50 21.46 -7.81
CA ASP A 146 -21.77 20.80 -8.15
C ASP A 146 -22.50 20.20 -6.94
N GLY A 147 -21.98 20.40 -5.72
CA GLY A 147 -22.53 19.83 -4.49
C GLY A 147 -22.29 18.32 -4.34
N SER A 148 -21.63 17.66 -5.28
CA SER A 148 -21.25 16.26 -5.18
C SER A 148 -20.13 16.07 -4.14
N PRO A 149 -20.01 14.88 -3.51
CA PRO A 149 -18.94 14.59 -2.56
C PRO A 149 -17.64 14.27 -3.29
N ARG A 150 -17.18 15.19 -4.14
CA ARG A 150 -15.97 15.08 -4.96
C ARG A 150 -15.01 16.24 -4.70
N ALA A 151 -13.75 15.91 -4.60
CA ALA A 151 -12.68 16.88 -4.43
C ALA A 151 -11.42 16.45 -5.20
N THR A 152 -10.49 17.37 -5.34
CA THR A 152 -9.18 17.12 -5.94
C THR A 152 -8.10 17.51 -4.95
N PHE A 153 -7.25 16.57 -4.58
CA PHE A 153 -6.03 16.82 -3.83
C PHE A 153 -4.84 16.98 -4.79
N VAL A 154 -4.03 18.01 -4.58
CA VAL A 154 -2.80 18.25 -5.35
C VAL A 154 -1.65 18.43 -4.38
N SER A 155 -0.56 17.67 -4.56
CA SER A 155 0.72 17.86 -3.90
C SER A 155 1.80 18.28 -4.90
N ASP A 156 2.58 19.29 -4.53
CA ASP A 156 3.73 19.74 -5.32
C ASP A 156 4.97 18.82 -5.13
N VAL A 157 4.98 17.97 -4.09
CA VAL A 157 6.09 17.07 -3.73
C VAL A 157 5.61 15.63 -3.49
N VAL A 158 6.52 14.66 -3.63
CA VAL A 158 6.24 13.23 -3.31
C VAL A 158 6.26 12.98 -1.81
N GLU A 159 7.15 13.63 -1.07
CA GLU A 159 7.26 13.45 0.36
C GLU A 159 6.00 13.95 1.10
N GLY A 160 5.46 13.15 2.01
CA GLY A 160 4.32 13.45 2.86
C GLY A 160 2.97 13.59 2.14
N TRP A 161 2.85 13.20 0.85
CA TRP A 161 1.60 13.41 0.11
C TRP A 161 0.41 12.67 0.76
N TYR A 162 0.62 11.45 1.27
CA TYR A 162 -0.43 10.62 1.86
C TYR A 162 -0.82 11.15 3.24
N ALA A 163 0.17 11.53 4.06
CA ALA A 163 -0.08 12.20 5.34
C ALA A 163 -0.85 13.52 5.15
N SER A 164 -0.48 14.30 4.13
CA SER A 164 -1.15 15.55 3.78
C SER A 164 -2.57 15.33 3.25
N LEU A 165 -2.80 14.28 2.46
CA LEU A 165 -4.15 13.87 2.05
C LEU A 165 -5.01 13.54 3.29
N ALA A 166 -4.45 12.78 4.25
CA ALA A 166 -5.16 12.44 5.47
C ALA A 166 -5.52 13.67 6.30
N ALA A 167 -4.57 14.60 6.46
CA ALA A 167 -4.78 15.85 7.20
C ALA A 167 -5.81 16.76 6.51
N ARG A 168 -5.59 17.11 5.23
CA ARG A 168 -6.48 18.02 4.50
C ARG A 168 -7.85 17.40 4.19
N GLY A 169 -7.91 16.09 4.05
CA GLY A 169 -9.16 15.37 3.89
C GLY A 169 -10.01 15.38 5.17
N ALA A 170 -9.43 15.61 6.34
CA ALA A 170 -10.17 15.81 7.59
C ALA A 170 -10.86 17.17 7.66
N ASP A 171 -10.38 18.17 6.90
CA ASP A 171 -10.97 19.50 6.80
C ASP A 171 -12.21 19.53 5.88
N LEU A 172 -12.45 18.45 5.14
CA LEU A 172 -13.63 18.35 4.27
C LEU A 172 -14.91 18.29 5.11
N PRO A 173 -15.99 18.99 4.70
CA PRO A 173 -17.25 18.98 5.44
C PRO A 173 -17.80 17.57 5.64
N ALA A 174 -18.39 17.33 6.81
CA ALA A 174 -19.12 16.09 7.07
C ALA A 174 -20.27 15.93 6.04
N LEU A 175 -20.42 14.72 5.53
CA LEU A 175 -21.49 14.37 4.59
C LEU A 175 -22.65 13.72 5.33
N ILE A 176 -23.87 14.05 4.90
CA ILE A 176 -25.11 13.41 5.37
C ILE A 176 -25.28 12.06 4.61
N ASP A 177 -25.85 11.06 5.29
CA ASP A 177 -26.27 9.75 4.76
C ASP A 177 -25.15 8.78 4.38
N ASP A 178 -24.19 8.54 5.27
CA ASP A 178 -23.19 7.50 5.09
C ASP A 178 -22.40 7.58 3.77
N ARG A 179 -22.30 8.77 3.15
CA ARG A 179 -21.47 9.01 1.97
C ARG A 179 -20.02 9.34 2.36
N SER A 180 -19.10 9.00 1.46
CA SER A 180 -17.68 9.35 1.59
C SER A 180 -17.26 10.29 0.48
N TRP A 181 -16.34 11.20 0.80
CA TRP A 181 -15.63 11.99 -0.19
C TRP A 181 -14.84 11.09 -1.13
N HIS A 182 -14.94 11.39 -2.42
CA HIS A 182 -14.10 10.83 -3.48
C HIS A 182 -13.11 11.91 -3.88
N VAL A 183 -11.83 11.67 -3.64
CA VAL A 183 -10.77 12.66 -3.80
C VAL A 183 -9.83 12.20 -4.91
N ASP A 184 -9.80 12.92 -6.02
CA ASP A 184 -8.81 12.69 -7.07
C ASP A 184 -7.45 13.18 -6.59
N VAL A 185 -6.46 12.29 -6.55
CA VAL A 185 -5.14 12.57 -5.97
C VAL A 185 -4.12 12.78 -7.10
N PHE A 186 -3.53 13.97 -7.12
CA PHE A 186 -2.44 14.33 -8.02
C PHE A 186 -1.19 14.67 -7.22
N VAL A 187 -0.07 14.03 -7.56
CA VAL A 187 1.25 14.35 -7.01
C VAL A 187 2.10 14.80 -8.18
N LYS A 188 2.43 16.10 -8.28
CA LYS A 188 2.98 16.69 -9.52
C LYS A 188 4.17 15.93 -10.11
N PRO A 189 5.15 15.45 -9.33
CA PRO A 189 6.26 14.66 -9.90
C PRO A 189 5.87 13.28 -10.45
N ILE A 190 4.70 12.75 -10.11
CA ILE A 190 4.25 11.40 -10.48
C ILE A 190 3.07 11.46 -11.47
N GLY A 191 2.11 12.34 -11.22
CA GLY A 191 0.85 12.46 -11.95
C GLY A 191 -0.37 12.07 -11.12
N PHE A 192 -1.39 11.52 -11.78
CA PHE A 192 -2.62 11.06 -11.14
C PHE A 192 -2.40 9.71 -10.47
N LEU A 193 -2.69 9.62 -9.17
CA LEU A 193 -2.53 8.39 -8.37
C LEU A 193 -3.83 7.60 -8.22
N GLY A 194 -4.97 8.17 -8.62
CA GLY A 194 -6.29 7.56 -8.50
C GLY A 194 -7.28 8.41 -7.71
N THR A 195 -8.50 7.89 -7.61
CA THR A 195 -9.57 8.47 -6.79
C THR A 195 -9.62 7.75 -5.46
N TYR A 196 -9.33 8.48 -4.39
CA TYR A 196 -9.22 7.96 -3.03
C TYR A 196 -10.48 8.25 -2.24
N ARG A 197 -10.78 7.40 -1.27
CA ARG A 197 -11.74 7.73 -0.22
C ARG A 197 -11.24 7.25 1.13
N ARG A 198 -11.70 7.91 2.19
CA ARG A 198 -11.43 7.50 3.56
C ARG A 198 -12.34 6.34 3.95
N SER A 199 -11.75 5.25 4.42
CA SER A 199 -12.45 4.14 5.04
C SER A 199 -12.92 4.54 6.44
N ARG A 200 -14.20 4.29 6.76
CA ARG A 200 -14.72 4.51 8.11
C ARG A 200 -14.22 3.48 9.12
N SER A 201 -13.95 2.25 8.67
CA SER A 201 -13.55 1.16 9.56
C SER A 201 -12.09 1.25 9.98
N THR A 202 -11.22 1.74 9.09
CA THR A 202 -9.77 1.80 9.32
C THR A 202 -9.25 3.22 9.45
N GLY A 203 -10.01 4.24 9.04
CA GLY A 203 -9.55 5.63 9.00
C GLY A 203 -8.60 5.96 7.84
N LEU A 204 -8.10 4.94 7.14
CA LEU A 204 -7.13 5.05 6.06
C LEU A 204 -7.75 5.48 4.74
N TRP A 205 -6.95 6.11 3.89
CA TRP A 205 -7.30 6.48 2.53
C TRP A 205 -6.87 5.40 1.55
N PHE A 206 -7.76 5.04 0.63
CA PHE A 206 -7.49 3.99 -0.35
C PHE A 206 -8.20 4.28 -1.67
N SER A 207 -7.72 3.66 -2.74
CA SER A 207 -8.31 3.68 -4.08
C SER A 207 -9.07 2.38 -4.38
N GLY A 208 -10.03 2.43 -5.31
CA GLY A 208 -10.79 1.27 -5.78
C GLY A 208 -11.90 0.82 -4.81
N ARG A 209 -12.33 -0.45 -4.84
CA ARG A 209 -13.50 -0.95 -4.06
C ARG A 209 -13.16 -1.16 -2.58
N HIS A 210 -14.11 -0.89 -1.68
CA HIS A 210 -13.87 -0.96 -0.22
C HIS A 210 -13.64 -2.40 0.22
N ALA A 211 -14.36 -3.35 -0.38
CA ALA A 211 -14.13 -4.78 -0.19
C ALA A 211 -12.67 -5.20 -0.42
N LEU A 212 -11.97 -4.57 -1.38
CA LEU A 212 -10.55 -4.86 -1.65
C LEU A 212 -9.62 -4.19 -0.65
N HIS A 213 -10.00 -3.04 -0.08
CA HIS A 213 -9.27 -2.43 1.03
C HIS A 213 -9.41 -3.24 2.32
N SER A 214 -10.60 -3.80 2.58
CA SER A 214 -10.91 -4.51 3.82
C SER A 214 -10.15 -5.81 4.02
N VAL A 215 -9.75 -6.52 2.95
CA VAL A 215 -9.09 -7.82 3.10
C VAL A 215 -7.66 -7.75 3.65
N GLY A 216 -7.01 -6.58 3.54
CA GLY A 216 -5.65 -6.34 4.04
C GLY A 216 -5.59 -5.48 5.32
N ASN A 217 -6.67 -5.44 6.10
CA ASN A 217 -6.76 -4.71 7.38
C ASN A 217 -7.61 -5.49 8.40
#